data_AF-A0A0E3GQF3-F1
#
_entry.id   AF-A0A0E3GQF3-F1
#
_cell.length_a   1.000
_cell.length_b   1.000
_cell.length_c   1.000
_cell.angle_alpha   90.00
_cell.angle_beta   90.00
_cell.angle_gamma   90.00
#
_symmetry.space_group_name_H-M   'P 1'
#
loop_
_entity.id
_entity.type
_entity.pdbx_description
1 polymer ?
#
loop_
_entity_poly.entity_id
_entity_poly.type
_entity_poly.pdbx_seq_one_letter_code
_entity_poly.pdbx_strand_id
1 'polypeptide(L)'
;MDNMNNIELKDDIQGRVPYEYIQNIFAKEDPFQISDQSGIYYDKDEHYFKVKIMGRNYIVKHPYGTVYDMKMQKEIKAYTIRTLILRYLVNSKNVPTFNQEITYKEIPGGLVYYKNFYNRTILKLAKIFGNDLKALEENTICIGGKVINKGDAACRFEFINNIYITFIVWQGDDELEASSNIIFDRNIQYYFNAEDLAVLGDVAIELLKNKGEIPDWIGLYQKKTKDGYEIN
;
A
#
# COMPACT_ATOMS: atom_id res chain seq x y z
N MET A 1 -12.96 -34.49 17.27
CA MET A 1 -11.92 -33.51 17.66
C MET A 1 -10.82 -33.58 16.62
N ASP A 2 -10.26 -32.43 16.27
CA ASP A 2 -9.22 -32.19 15.25
C ASP A 2 -9.70 -31.99 13.81
N ASN A 3 -10.09 -30.75 13.49
CA ASN A 3 -10.00 -30.16 12.15
C ASN A 3 -10.20 -28.62 12.18
N MET A 4 -9.49 -27.90 13.07
CA MET A 4 -9.51 -26.42 13.10
C MET A 4 -8.15 -25.71 13.03
N ASN A 5 -7.02 -26.42 13.02
CA ASN A 5 -5.70 -25.76 13.14
C ASN A 5 -4.85 -25.68 11.85
N ASN A 6 -5.30 -26.22 10.71
CA ASN A 6 -4.44 -26.31 9.51
C ASN A 6 -4.64 -25.20 8.46
N ILE A 7 -5.66 -24.34 8.61
CA ILE A 7 -6.00 -23.31 7.61
C ILE A 7 -5.35 -21.97 7.98
N GLU A 8 -5.36 -21.56 9.25
CA GLU A 8 -4.67 -20.33 9.71
C GLU A 8 -3.15 -20.35 9.45
N LEU A 9 -2.52 -21.52 9.51
CA LEU A 9 -1.06 -21.66 9.40
C LEU A 9 -0.53 -21.45 7.97
N LYS A 10 -1.28 -21.79 6.92
CA LYS A 10 -0.74 -21.71 5.54
C LYS A 10 -0.67 -20.30 4.98
N ASP A 11 -1.59 -19.43 5.39
CA ASP A 11 -1.74 -18.10 4.79
C ASP A 11 -0.96 -17.00 5.53
N ASP A 12 -0.72 -17.19 6.83
CA ASP A 12 0.30 -16.43 7.56
C ASP A 12 1.66 -16.59 6.88
N ILE A 13 2.00 -17.82 6.48
CA ILE A 13 3.29 -18.15 5.84
C ILE A 13 3.50 -17.36 4.53
N GLN A 14 2.47 -17.20 3.69
CA GLN A 14 2.66 -16.56 2.38
C GLN A 14 2.96 -15.07 2.46
N GLY A 15 2.41 -14.33 3.44
CA GLY A 15 2.77 -12.94 3.70
C GLY A 15 4.04 -12.80 4.56
N ARG A 16 4.25 -13.75 5.47
CA ARG A 16 5.38 -13.81 6.40
C ARG A 16 6.70 -14.12 5.73
N VAL A 17 6.75 -15.02 4.73
CA VAL A 17 7.99 -15.34 4.01
C VAL A 17 8.55 -14.11 3.27
N PRO A 18 7.77 -13.36 2.47
CA PRO A 18 8.20 -12.10 1.90
C PRO A 18 8.62 -11.05 2.93
N TYR A 19 7.95 -11.01 4.09
CA TYR A 19 8.30 -10.11 5.19
C TYR A 19 9.64 -10.48 5.83
N GLU A 20 9.83 -11.74 6.23
CA GLU A 20 11.06 -12.24 6.85
C GLU A 20 12.25 -12.08 5.91
N TYR A 21 12.06 -12.28 4.60
CA TYR A 21 13.09 -12.03 3.61
C TYR A 21 13.55 -10.57 3.60
N ILE A 22 12.62 -9.61 3.48
CA ILE A 22 12.99 -8.18 3.42
C ILE A 22 13.44 -7.65 4.78
N GLN A 23 12.90 -8.17 5.88
CA GLN A 23 13.31 -7.84 7.25
C GLN A 23 14.75 -8.27 7.52
N ASN A 24 15.18 -9.44 7.00
CA ASN A 24 16.56 -9.89 7.12
C ASN A 24 17.54 -8.96 6.39
N ILE A 25 17.16 -8.45 5.21
CA ILE A 25 17.96 -7.45 4.47
C ILE A 25 18.02 -6.15 5.28
N PHE A 26 16.86 -5.61 5.67
CA PHE A 26 16.76 -4.40 6.48
C PHE A 26 17.58 -4.45 7.77
N ALA A 27 17.58 -5.60 8.46
CA ALA A 27 18.32 -5.79 9.70
C ALA A 27 19.85 -5.75 9.52
N LYS A 28 20.35 -6.11 8.34
CA LYS A 28 21.78 -6.18 8.01
C LYS A 28 22.33 -4.89 7.42
N GLU A 29 21.47 -4.07 6.84
CA GLU A 29 21.87 -2.79 6.26
C GLU A 29 22.16 -1.74 7.33
N ASP A 30 23.13 -0.87 7.03
CA ASP A 30 23.46 0.27 7.86
C ASP A 30 22.28 1.26 7.85
N PRO A 31 21.68 1.59 9.01
CA PRO A 31 20.53 2.46 9.06
C PRO A 31 20.81 3.89 8.56
N PHE A 32 22.06 4.36 8.62
CA PHE A 32 22.43 5.64 8.02
C PHE A 32 22.43 5.56 6.49
N GLN A 33 22.83 4.42 5.93
CA GLN A 33 22.79 4.18 4.50
C GLN A 33 21.35 4.04 3.98
N ILE A 34 20.48 3.34 4.74
CA ILE A 34 19.04 3.32 4.46
C ILE A 34 18.48 4.75 4.51
N SER A 35 18.85 5.55 5.51
CA SER A 35 18.37 6.93 5.65
C SER A 35 18.74 7.79 4.43
N ASP A 36 19.99 7.71 3.96
CA ASP A 36 20.48 8.42 2.79
C ASP A 36 19.77 7.96 1.49
N GLN A 37 19.64 6.65 1.29
CA GLN A 37 19.01 6.08 0.09
C GLN A 37 17.50 6.22 0.07
N SER A 38 16.84 6.30 1.22
CA SER A 38 15.38 6.48 1.31
C SER A 38 14.96 7.94 1.41
N GLY A 39 15.88 8.83 1.80
CA GLY A 39 15.53 10.19 2.19
C GLY A 39 14.70 10.24 3.49
N ILE A 40 14.62 9.13 4.22
CA ILE A 40 13.85 9.01 5.46
C ILE A 40 14.74 9.28 6.65
N TYR A 41 14.29 10.15 7.54
CA TYR A 41 14.98 10.42 8.80
C TYR A 41 15.11 9.15 9.65
N TYR A 42 16.34 8.86 10.06
CA TYR A 42 16.67 7.85 11.07
C TYR A 42 17.05 8.52 12.39
N ASP A 43 16.36 8.13 13.46
CA ASP A 43 16.71 8.50 14.82
C ASP A 43 17.76 7.52 15.37
N LYS A 44 18.97 8.02 15.58
CA LYS A 44 20.11 7.20 16.03
C LYS A 44 20.05 6.85 17.51
N ASP A 45 19.34 7.64 18.33
CA ASP A 45 19.29 7.46 19.78
C ASP A 45 18.17 6.46 20.13
N GLU A 46 17.06 6.52 19.39
CA GLU A 46 15.88 5.67 19.58
C GLU A 46 15.76 4.52 18.57
N HIS A 47 16.71 4.44 17.64
CA HIS A 47 16.86 3.42 16.59
C HIS A 47 15.59 3.20 15.75
N TYR A 48 15.06 4.26 15.13
CA TYR A 48 13.88 4.13 14.26
C TYR A 48 13.86 5.05 13.04
N PHE A 49 13.17 4.63 11.98
CA PHE A 49 12.84 5.46 10.83
C PHE A 49 11.44 6.06 10.99
N LYS A 50 11.24 7.31 10.56
CA LYS A 50 9.92 7.95 10.54
C LYS A 50 9.33 7.96 9.12
N VAL A 51 8.36 7.08 8.88
CA VAL A 51 7.69 6.96 7.57
C VAL A 51 6.30 7.58 7.63
N LYS A 52 5.85 8.17 6.52
CA LYS A 52 4.49 8.67 6.38
C LYS A 52 3.73 7.85 5.36
N ILE A 53 2.58 7.31 5.75
CA ILE A 53 1.70 6.55 4.87
C ILE A 53 0.34 7.25 4.84
N MET A 54 -0.09 7.70 3.67
CA MET A 54 -1.40 8.31 3.42
C MET A 54 -1.81 9.32 4.51
N GLY A 55 -0.89 10.26 4.80
CA GLY A 55 -1.11 11.34 5.77
C GLY A 55 -0.83 10.99 7.24
N ARG A 56 -0.51 9.73 7.58
CA ARG A 56 -0.24 9.29 8.95
C ARG A 56 1.23 8.93 9.18
N ASN A 57 1.75 9.24 10.37
CA ASN A 57 3.14 8.97 10.72
C ASN A 57 3.29 7.65 11.48
N TYR A 58 4.26 6.86 11.06
CA TYR A 58 4.65 5.60 11.67
C TYR A 58 6.14 5.62 12.00
N ILE A 59 6.52 4.84 13.00
CA ILE A 59 7.93 4.53 13.28
C ILE A 59 8.22 3.09 12.92
N VAL A 60 9.41 2.84 12.36
CA VAL A 60 9.92 1.51 12.03
C VAL A 60 11.18 1.29 12.85
N LYS A 61 11.17 0.36 13.80
CA LYS A 61 12.33 0.08 14.64
C LYS A 61 13.40 -0.69 13.85
N HIS A 62 14.64 -0.21 13.88
CA HIS A 62 15.80 -0.93 13.38
C HIS A 62 16.49 -1.66 14.55
N PRO A 63 16.97 -2.91 14.36
CA PRO A 63 16.96 -3.73 13.13
C PRO A 63 15.69 -4.59 12.96
N TYR A 64 14.72 -4.51 13.87
CA TYR A 64 13.62 -5.49 13.95
C TYR A 64 12.56 -5.39 12.85
N GLY A 65 12.39 -4.22 12.24
CA GLY A 65 11.34 -3.97 11.25
C GLY A 65 9.93 -3.87 11.84
N THR A 66 9.80 -3.78 13.17
CA THR A 66 8.50 -3.58 13.84
C THR A 66 7.99 -2.16 13.60
N VAL A 67 6.70 -2.06 13.30
CA VAL A 67 6.06 -0.81 12.88
C VAL A 67 5.04 -0.38 13.93
N TYR A 68 5.09 0.89 14.34
CA TYR A 68 4.12 1.46 15.29
C TYR A 68 3.46 2.71 14.71
N ASP A 69 2.15 2.82 14.91
CA ASP A 69 1.42 4.07 14.69
C ASP A 69 1.80 5.08 15.78
N MET A 70 2.32 6.25 15.40
CA MET A 70 2.77 7.25 16.37
C MET A 70 1.63 7.86 17.19
N LYS A 71 0.43 7.97 16.61
CA LYS A 71 -0.74 8.59 17.25
C LYS A 71 -1.39 7.61 18.22
N MET A 72 -1.56 6.35 17.80
CA MET A 72 -2.25 5.32 18.58
C MET A 72 -1.32 4.56 19.53
N GLN A 73 0.00 4.68 19.35
CA GLN A 73 1.01 3.89 20.06
C GLN A 73 0.76 2.38 19.94
N LYS A 74 0.23 1.95 18.78
CA LYS A 74 -0.17 0.57 18.50
C LYS A 74 0.78 -0.04 17.48
N GLU A 75 1.19 -1.29 17.73
CA GLU A 75 1.96 -2.07 16.76
C GLU A 75 1.07 -2.45 15.56
N ILE A 76 1.59 -2.24 14.36
CA ILE A 76 0.98 -2.67 13.11
C ILE A 76 1.41 -4.11 12.82
N LYS A 77 0.48 -5.06 12.97
CA LYS A 77 0.73 -6.48 12.75
C LYS A 77 0.53 -6.95 11.30
N ALA A 78 -0.06 -6.12 10.45
CA ALA A 78 -0.33 -6.47 9.06
C ALA A 78 0.99 -6.66 8.28
N TYR A 79 1.34 -7.91 7.98
CA TYR A 79 2.57 -8.25 7.24
C TYR A 79 2.66 -7.52 5.91
N THR A 80 1.56 -7.40 5.17
CA THR A 80 1.52 -6.72 3.88
C THR A 80 2.05 -5.29 3.96
N ILE A 81 1.60 -4.54 4.97
CA ILE A 81 2.01 -3.14 5.14
C ILE A 81 3.45 -3.06 5.61
N ARG A 82 3.82 -3.89 6.60
CA ARG A 82 5.20 -3.96 7.07
C ARG A 82 6.16 -4.30 5.93
N THR A 83 5.82 -5.26 5.09
CA THR A 83 6.59 -5.63 3.90
C THR A 83 6.73 -4.46 2.93
N LEU A 84 5.64 -3.73 2.61
CA LEU A 84 5.74 -2.56 1.73
C LEU A 84 6.61 -1.45 2.30
N ILE A 85 6.53 -1.20 3.61
CA ILE A 85 7.37 -0.21 4.29
C ILE A 85 8.84 -0.62 4.23
N LEU A 86 9.16 -1.88 4.57
CA LEU A 86 10.54 -2.35 4.55
C LEU A 86 11.10 -2.38 3.13
N ARG A 87 10.30 -2.77 2.13
CA ARG A 87 10.69 -2.70 0.71
C ARG A 87 10.96 -1.27 0.27
N TYR A 88 10.13 -0.32 0.69
CA TYR A 88 10.39 1.09 0.44
C TYR A 88 11.74 1.54 1.02
N LEU A 89 12.00 1.23 2.30
CA LEU A 89 13.23 1.63 2.98
C LEU A 89 14.48 1.00 2.35
N VAL A 90 14.45 -0.31 2.08
CA VAL A 90 15.59 -1.08 1.55
C VAL A 90 15.84 -0.81 0.07
N ASN A 91 14.79 -0.73 -0.75
CA ASN A 91 14.96 -0.65 -2.21
C ASN A 91 15.19 0.77 -2.72
N SER A 92 14.85 1.79 -1.92
CA SER A 92 14.85 3.18 -2.36
C SER A 92 16.20 3.62 -2.96
N LYS A 93 16.11 4.56 -3.90
CA LYS A 93 17.25 5.21 -4.57
C LYS A 93 17.22 6.74 -4.44
N ASN A 94 16.41 7.26 -3.51
CA ASN A 94 16.20 8.68 -3.22
C ASN A 94 15.84 9.49 -4.48
N VAL A 95 15.12 8.85 -5.41
CA VAL A 95 14.71 9.48 -6.68
C VAL A 95 13.47 10.32 -6.42
N PRO A 96 13.52 11.65 -6.62
CA PRO A 96 12.37 12.53 -6.42
C PRO A 96 11.27 12.23 -7.44
N THR A 97 10.07 12.75 -7.18
CA THR A 97 8.95 12.67 -8.13
C THR A 97 9.31 13.34 -9.45
N PHE A 98 8.97 12.69 -10.56
CA PHE A 98 9.13 13.30 -11.89
C PHE A 98 7.96 14.20 -12.28
N ASN A 99 6.83 14.12 -11.55
CA ASN A 99 5.55 14.71 -11.96
C ASN A 99 5.11 14.21 -13.35
N GLN A 100 5.51 12.98 -13.67
CA GLN A 100 5.16 12.30 -14.90
C GLN A 100 4.34 11.06 -14.56
N GLU A 101 3.13 11.02 -15.10
CA GLU A 101 2.20 9.91 -14.93
C GLU A 101 2.61 8.73 -15.82
N ILE A 102 2.60 7.52 -15.23
CA ILE A 102 2.74 6.26 -15.96
C ILE A 102 1.68 5.26 -15.50
N THR A 103 1.23 4.43 -16.43
CA THR A 103 0.32 3.32 -16.16
C THR A 103 1.09 2.11 -15.63
N TYR A 104 0.38 1.18 -14.99
CA TYR A 104 0.98 -0.08 -14.55
C TYR A 104 1.66 -0.86 -15.68
N LYS A 105 1.12 -0.81 -16.91
CA LYS A 105 1.68 -1.51 -18.07
C LYS A 105 3.05 -0.98 -18.49
N GLU A 106 3.36 0.27 -18.16
CA GLU A 106 4.65 0.90 -18.48
C GLU A 106 5.75 0.55 -17.46
N ILE A 107 5.39 -0.04 -16.31
CA ILE A 107 6.34 -0.51 -15.31
C ILE A 107 7.12 -1.71 -15.88
N PRO A 108 8.43 -1.85 -15.63
CA PRO A 108 9.17 -3.06 -15.94
C PRO A 108 8.50 -4.32 -15.34
N GLY A 109 8.14 -5.29 -16.19
CA GLY A 109 7.38 -6.48 -15.80
C GLY A 109 5.85 -6.27 -15.67
N GLY A 110 5.38 -5.02 -15.78
CA GLY A 110 3.99 -4.64 -15.61
C GLY A 110 3.04 -5.26 -16.64
N LEU A 111 3.44 -5.36 -17.91
CA LEU A 111 2.62 -6.05 -18.93
C LEU A 111 2.37 -7.52 -18.59
N VAL A 112 3.38 -8.24 -18.08
CA VAL A 112 3.29 -9.66 -17.73
C VAL A 112 2.37 -9.84 -16.51
N TYR A 113 2.48 -8.96 -15.52
CA TYR A 113 1.71 -9.04 -14.27
C TYR A 113 0.37 -8.30 -14.32
N TYR A 114 0.04 -7.64 -15.43
CA TYR A 114 -1.11 -6.75 -15.55
C TYR A 114 -2.43 -7.45 -15.19
N LYS A 115 -2.60 -8.72 -15.54
CA LYS A 115 -3.83 -9.48 -15.20
C LYS A 115 -4.04 -9.57 -13.68
N ASN A 116 -2.96 -9.77 -12.91
CA ASN A 116 -3.05 -9.82 -11.46
C ASN A 116 -3.37 -8.44 -10.89
N PHE A 117 -2.64 -7.40 -11.33
CA PHE A 117 -2.91 -6.02 -10.95
C PHE A 117 -4.36 -5.64 -11.24
N TYR A 118 -4.82 -5.84 -12.48
CA TYR A 118 -6.18 -5.50 -12.91
C TYR A 118 -7.25 -6.11 -11.99
N ASN A 119 -7.17 -7.42 -11.74
CA ASN A 119 -8.16 -8.12 -10.92
C ASN A 119 -8.11 -7.70 -9.45
N ARG A 120 -6.91 -7.46 -8.92
CA ARG A 120 -6.69 -7.15 -7.50
C ARG A 120 -6.97 -5.70 -7.16
N THR A 121 -6.66 -4.78 -8.07
CA THR A 121 -6.63 -3.33 -7.80
C THR A 121 -7.68 -2.59 -8.61
N ILE A 122 -7.61 -2.62 -9.95
CA ILE A 122 -8.50 -1.85 -10.82
C ILE A 122 -9.98 -2.26 -10.63
N LEU A 123 -10.28 -3.55 -10.65
CA LEU A 123 -11.66 -4.00 -10.41
C LEU A 123 -12.12 -3.69 -8.98
N LYS A 124 -11.21 -3.78 -7.98
CA LYS A 124 -11.52 -3.48 -6.58
C LYS A 124 -11.82 -1.99 -6.37
N LEU A 125 -11.05 -1.11 -7.00
CA LEU A 125 -11.24 0.35 -6.95
C LEU A 125 -12.61 0.72 -7.53
N ALA A 126 -12.94 0.21 -8.72
CA ALA A 126 -14.23 0.41 -9.35
C ALA A 126 -15.38 -0.12 -8.47
N LYS A 127 -15.22 -1.32 -7.91
CA LYS A 127 -16.23 -1.92 -7.02
C LYS A 127 -16.49 -1.11 -5.74
N ILE A 128 -15.46 -0.49 -5.16
CA ILE A 128 -15.59 0.24 -3.89
C ILE A 128 -16.14 1.64 -4.10
N PHE A 129 -15.68 2.36 -5.13
CA PHE A 129 -15.99 3.78 -5.31
C PHE A 129 -16.84 4.09 -6.54
N GLY A 130 -17.07 3.14 -7.45
CA GLY A 130 -17.77 3.34 -8.72
C GLY A 130 -19.22 3.81 -8.58
N ASN A 131 -19.88 3.50 -7.47
CA ASN A 131 -21.24 3.95 -7.15
C ASN A 131 -21.26 5.04 -6.06
N ASP A 132 -20.11 5.46 -5.57
CA ASP A 132 -19.97 6.47 -4.51
C ASP A 132 -18.72 7.33 -4.74
N LEU A 133 -18.78 8.13 -5.81
CA LEU A 133 -17.71 9.05 -6.17
C LEU A 133 -17.45 10.07 -5.05
N LYS A 134 -18.51 10.45 -4.31
CA LYS A 134 -18.40 11.38 -3.19
C LYS A 134 -17.54 10.81 -2.06
N ALA A 135 -17.69 9.53 -1.72
CA ALA A 135 -16.81 8.88 -0.75
C ALA A 135 -15.34 8.87 -1.20
N LEU A 136 -15.06 8.74 -2.51
CA LEU A 136 -13.68 8.83 -3.04
C LEU A 136 -13.08 10.20 -2.72
N GLU A 137 -13.82 11.27 -3.01
CA GLU A 137 -13.39 12.66 -2.79
C GLU A 137 -13.23 12.98 -1.30
N GLU A 138 -14.23 12.67 -0.47
CA GLU A 138 -14.19 12.94 0.96
C GLU A 138 -13.06 12.20 1.67
N ASN A 139 -12.89 10.91 1.37
CA ASN A 139 -11.81 10.10 1.95
C ASN A 139 -10.43 10.58 1.50
N THR A 140 -10.32 11.05 0.25
CA THR A 140 -9.08 11.67 -0.26
C THR A 140 -8.71 12.91 0.54
N ILE A 141 -9.68 13.79 0.80
CA ILE A 141 -9.46 15.01 1.58
C ILE A 141 -9.03 14.64 3.01
N CYS A 142 -9.65 13.63 3.62
CA CYS A 142 -9.29 13.17 4.97
C CYS A 142 -7.82 12.75 5.12
N ILE A 143 -7.20 12.21 4.06
CA ILE A 143 -5.79 11.78 4.08
C ILE A 143 -4.83 12.87 3.58
N GLY A 144 -5.32 14.09 3.32
CA GLY A 144 -4.51 15.19 2.77
C GLY A 144 -4.19 15.04 1.28
N GLY A 145 -4.93 14.21 0.56
CA GLY A 145 -4.85 14.07 -0.88
C GLY A 145 -5.53 15.24 -1.62
N LYS A 146 -5.52 15.17 -2.96
CA LYS A 146 -6.13 16.16 -3.84
C LYS A 146 -7.12 15.49 -4.78
N VAL A 147 -8.32 16.04 -4.89
CA VAL A 147 -9.25 15.73 -5.99
C VAL A 147 -8.72 16.40 -7.26
N ILE A 148 -8.77 15.69 -8.39
CA ILE A 148 -8.26 16.17 -9.69
C ILE A 148 -9.30 15.96 -10.79
N ASN A 149 -9.20 16.76 -11.85
CA ASN A 149 -10.13 16.70 -12.98
C ASN A 149 -9.71 15.62 -14.01
N LYS A 150 -10.09 14.36 -13.76
CA LYS A 150 -9.94 13.21 -14.66
C LYS A 150 -11.10 12.22 -14.41
N GLY A 151 -11.59 11.55 -15.47
CA GLY A 151 -12.73 10.63 -15.35
C GLY A 151 -13.98 11.35 -14.82
N ASP A 152 -14.87 10.60 -14.16
CA ASP A 152 -16.01 11.19 -13.44
C ASP A 152 -15.62 11.63 -12.03
N ALA A 153 -14.69 10.91 -11.40
CA ALA A 153 -13.95 11.37 -10.23
C ALA A 153 -12.54 10.81 -10.22
N ALA A 154 -11.59 11.63 -9.75
CA ALA A 154 -10.21 11.19 -9.59
C ALA A 154 -9.54 11.89 -8.40
N CYS A 155 -8.57 11.19 -7.81
CA CYS A 155 -7.77 11.73 -6.74
C CYS A 155 -6.30 11.37 -6.89
N ARG A 156 -5.44 12.25 -6.40
CA ARG A 156 -3.99 12.05 -6.28
C ARG A 156 -3.56 12.24 -4.84
N PHE A 157 -2.84 11.28 -4.30
CA PHE A 157 -2.38 11.30 -2.92
C PHE A 157 -1.00 10.66 -2.77
N GLU A 158 -0.30 11.06 -1.72
CA GLU A 158 0.95 10.45 -1.27
C GLU A 158 0.63 9.11 -0.60
N PHE A 159 1.08 8.00 -1.18
CA PHE A 159 0.93 6.68 -0.56
C PHE A 159 1.96 6.49 0.55
N ILE A 160 3.24 6.58 0.22
CA ILE A 160 4.35 6.56 1.18
C ILE A 160 5.37 7.62 0.80
N ASN A 161 5.58 8.61 1.67
CA ASN A 161 6.58 9.68 1.53
C ASN A 161 6.61 10.42 0.16
N ASN A 162 7.39 10.00 -0.83
CA ASN A 162 7.47 10.66 -2.13
C ASN A 162 6.84 9.84 -3.27
N ILE A 163 6.08 8.81 -2.92
CA ILE A 163 5.36 7.95 -3.86
C ILE A 163 3.92 8.42 -3.98
N TYR A 164 3.55 8.83 -5.19
CA TYR A 164 2.21 9.33 -5.49
C TYR A 164 1.44 8.36 -6.37
N ILE A 165 0.18 8.15 -6.00
CA ILE A 165 -0.79 7.33 -6.73
C ILE A 165 -1.92 8.24 -7.17
N THR A 166 -2.50 7.93 -8.33
CA THR A 166 -3.70 8.56 -8.85
C THR A 166 -4.75 7.50 -9.13
N PHE A 167 -5.90 7.62 -8.48
CA PHE A 167 -7.09 6.81 -8.75
C PHE A 167 -8.02 7.59 -9.67
N ILE A 168 -8.55 6.92 -10.68
CA ILE A 168 -9.52 7.48 -11.63
C ILE A 168 -10.68 6.52 -11.69
N VAL A 169 -11.89 7.03 -11.53
CA VAL A 169 -13.13 6.25 -11.52
C VAL A 169 -14.11 6.83 -12.53
N TRP A 170 -14.74 5.95 -13.28
CA TRP A 170 -15.89 6.25 -14.12
C TRP A 170 -17.10 5.54 -13.53
N GLN A 171 -18.15 6.31 -13.27
CA GLN A 171 -19.38 5.78 -12.71
C GLN A 171 -20.09 4.92 -13.75
N GLY A 172 -20.64 3.79 -13.30
CA GLY A 172 -21.48 2.95 -14.14
C GLY A 172 -22.87 3.55 -14.32
N ASP A 173 -23.58 3.07 -15.32
CA ASP A 173 -24.99 3.38 -15.56
C ASP A 173 -25.81 2.09 -15.72
N ASP A 174 -27.04 2.20 -16.20
CA ASP A 174 -27.94 1.06 -16.38
C ASP A 174 -27.44 0.06 -17.45
N GLU A 175 -26.51 0.47 -18.32
CA GLU A 175 -26.01 -0.33 -19.44
C GLU A 175 -24.56 -0.82 -19.22
N LEU A 176 -23.75 -0.06 -18.48
CA LEU A 176 -22.32 -0.29 -18.28
C LEU A 176 -21.93 -0.33 -16.81
N GLU A 177 -21.13 -1.32 -16.44
CA GLU A 177 -20.53 -1.38 -15.09
C GLU A 177 -19.54 -0.23 -14.86
N ALA A 178 -19.43 0.21 -13.61
CA ALA A 178 -18.42 1.18 -13.21
C ALA A 178 -17.00 0.66 -13.51
N SER A 179 -16.12 1.56 -13.93
CA SER A 179 -14.74 1.22 -14.27
C SER A 179 -13.76 2.14 -13.55
N SER A 180 -12.48 1.75 -13.53
CA SER A 180 -11.46 2.56 -12.89
C SER A 180 -10.09 2.34 -13.53
N ASN A 181 -9.13 3.18 -13.14
CA ASN A 181 -7.72 2.99 -13.46
C ASN A 181 -6.84 3.55 -12.35
N ILE A 182 -5.60 3.07 -12.29
CA ILE A 182 -4.59 3.50 -11.34
C ILE A 182 -3.34 3.90 -12.09
N ILE A 183 -2.86 5.11 -11.79
CA ILE A 183 -1.68 5.73 -12.38
C ILE A 183 -0.69 6.06 -11.27
N PHE A 184 0.60 6.00 -11.58
CA PHE A 184 1.69 6.27 -10.65
C PHE A 184 2.54 7.45 -11.14
N ASP A 185 3.28 8.08 -10.24
CA ASP A 185 4.44 8.88 -10.66
C ASP A 185 5.56 7.96 -11.16
N ARG A 186 6.26 8.36 -12.23
CA ARG A 186 7.33 7.58 -12.86
C ARG A 186 8.43 7.15 -11.88
N ASN A 187 8.64 7.87 -10.78
CA ASN A 187 9.67 7.52 -9.80
C ASN A 187 9.39 6.20 -9.07
N ILE A 188 8.14 5.69 -9.11
CA ILE A 188 7.72 4.45 -8.46
C ILE A 188 8.63 3.25 -8.76
N GLN A 189 9.17 3.17 -9.99
CA GLN A 189 9.99 2.06 -10.46
C GLN A 189 11.34 1.94 -9.73
N TYR A 190 11.74 2.97 -8.98
CA TYR A 190 12.96 2.97 -8.18
C TYR A 190 12.73 2.49 -6.73
N TYR A 191 11.48 2.16 -6.38
CA TYR A 191 11.09 1.77 -5.03
C TYR A 191 10.38 0.41 -5.01
N PHE A 192 9.57 0.14 -6.03
CA PHE A 192 8.74 -1.06 -6.10
C PHE A 192 8.78 -1.70 -7.49
N ASN A 193 8.75 -3.02 -7.51
CA ASN A 193 8.57 -3.79 -8.74
C ASN A 193 7.07 -4.00 -9.05
N ALA A 194 6.75 -4.61 -10.20
CA ALA A 194 5.37 -4.85 -10.60
C ALA A 194 4.56 -5.67 -9.58
N GLU A 195 5.14 -6.69 -8.96
CA GLU A 195 4.46 -7.54 -7.96
C GLU A 195 4.11 -6.74 -6.71
N ASP A 196 5.07 -5.96 -6.21
CA ASP A 196 4.88 -5.04 -5.08
C ASP A 196 3.76 -4.04 -5.38
N LEU A 197 3.67 -3.54 -6.62
CA LEU A 197 2.65 -2.58 -7.02
C LEU A 197 1.23 -3.14 -7.06
N ALA A 198 1.05 -4.44 -7.32
CA ALA A 198 -0.26 -5.09 -7.18
C ALA A 198 -0.72 -5.11 -5.72
N VAL A 199 0.19 -5.41 -4.80
CA VAL A 199 -0.09 -5.38 -3.36
C VAL A 199 -0.32 -3.95 -2.87
N LEU A 200 0.53 -3.02 -3.28
CA LEU A 200 0.43 -1.61 -2.91
C LEU A 200 -0.88 -0.97 -3.38
N GLY A 201 -1.35 -1.26 -4.60
CA GLY A 201 -2.63 -0.76 -5.09
C GLY A 201 -3.81 -1.24 -4.22
N ASP A 202 -3.80 -2.52 -3.84
CA ASP A 202 -4.82 -3.10 -2.96
C ASP A 202 -4.81 -2.47 -1.56
N VAL A 203 -3.62 -2.29 -0.97
CA VAL A 203 -3.44 -1.61 0.32
C VAL A 203 -3.91 -0.15 0.23
N ALA A 204 -3.52 0.58 -0.81
CA ALA A 204 -3.91 1.99 -0.99
C ALA A 204 -5.43 2.16 -1.08
N ILE A 205 -6.13 1.25 -1.77
CA ILE A 205 -7.60 1.26 -1.85
C ILE A 205 -8.22 1.02 -0.46
N GLU A 206 -7.72 0.04 0.30
CA GLU A 206 -8.27 -0.27 1.63
C GLU A 206 -8.01 0.86 2.62
N LEU A 207 -6.80 1.44 2.62
CA LEU A 207 -6.47 2.58 3.47
C LEU A 207 -7.31 3.81 3.10
N LEU A 208 -7.50 4.10 1.81
CA LEU A 208 -8.35 5.21 1.38
C LEU A 208 -9.79 5.01 1.86
N LYS A 209 -10.36 3.81 1.67
CA LYS A 209 -11.71 3.46 2.17
C LYS A 209 -11.84 3.65 3.69
N ASN A 210 -10.77 3.43 4.45
CA ASN A 210 -10.71 3.62 5.89
C ASN A 210 -10.10 4.98 6.30
N LYS A 211 -10.09 5.99 5.41
CA LYS A 211 -9.62 7.36 5.72
C LYS A 211 -8.19 7.41 6.29
N GLY A 212 -7.32 6.58 5.70
CA GLY A 212 -5.91 6.42 6.05
C GLY A 212 -5.66 5.53 7.27
N GLU A 213 -6.70 5.00 7.91
CA GLU A 213 -6.53 4.06 9.03
C GLU A 213 -6.08 2.70 8.52
N ILE A 214 -5.04 2.16 9.14
CA ILE A 214 -4.63 0.78 8.95
C ILE A 214 -5.58 -0.11 9.76
N PRO A 215 -6.50 -0.87 9.14
CA PRO A 215 -7.25 -1.87 9.86
C PRO A 215 -6.35 -3.01 10.33
N ASP A 216 -6.82 -3.72 11.37
CA ASP A 216 -6.08 -4.80 12.02
C ASP A 216 -5.85 -6.04 11.11
N TRP A 217 -6.50 -6.09 9.94
CA TRP A 217 -6.63 -7.28 9.10
C TRP A 217 -6.16 -7.08 7.64
N ILE A 218 -5.25 -6.15 7.32
CA ILE A 218 -4.72 -6.00 5.93
C ILE A 218 -3.76 -7.15 5.55
N GLY A 219 -4.24 -8.39 5.65
CA GLY A 219 -3.65 -9.58 5.05
C GLY A 219 -4.16 -9.76 3.62
N LEU A 220 -3.38 -10.47 2.79
CA LEU A 220 -3.71 -10.74 1.40
C LEU A 220 -5.02 -11.55 1.19
N TYR A 221 -5.57 -12.17 2.25
CA TYR A 221 -6.66 -13.15 2.17
C TYR A 221 -7.68 -13.12 3.33
N GLN A 222 -7.66 -12.12 4.21
CA GLN A 222 -8.70 -12.01 5.25
C GLN A 222 -9.86 -11.14 4.74
N LYS A 223 -11.05 -11.74 4.65
CA LYS A 223 -12.29 -11.03 4.34
C LYS A 223 -13.06 -10.81 5.63
N LYS A 224 -13.44 -9.57 5.93
CA LYS A 224 -14.36 -9.28 7.03
C LYS A 224 -15.76 -9.84 6.71
N THR A 225 -16.29 -10.72 7.56
CA THR A 225 -17.67 -11.23 7.53
C THR A 225 -18.48 -10.66 8.69
N LYS A 226 -19.80 -10.91 8.70
CA LYS A 226 -20.70 -10.44 9.78
C LYS A 226 -20.35 -11.03 11.15
N ASP A 227 -19.64 -12.16 11.16
CA ASP A 227 -19.29 -12.93 12.36
C ASP A 227 -17.78 -12.91 12.68
N GLY A 228 -16.96 -12.14 11.95
CA GLY A 228 -15.51 -12.07 12.16
C GLY A 228 -14.69 -11.88 10.88
N TYR A 229 -13.59 -12.61 10.75
CA TYR A 229 -12.76 -12.66 9.54
C TYR A 229 -12.79 -14.07 8.96
N GLU A 230 -13.17 -14.21 7.70
CA GLU A 230 -13.03 -15.46 6.94
C GLU A 230 -11.77 -15.39 6.07
N ILE A 231 -11.06 -16.50 6.01
CA ILE A 231 -9.92 -16.71 5.13
C ILE A 231 -10.48 -17.18 3.78
N ASN A 232 -10.12 -16.51 2.69
CA ASN A 232 -10.47 -16.95 1.32
C ASN A 232 -9.58 -18.10 0.86
#